data_AF-A0A973YW59-F1
#
_entry.id   AF-A0A973YW59-F1
#
_cell.length_a   1.000
_cell.length_b   1.000
_cell.length_c   1.000
_cell.angle_alpha   90.00
_cell.angle_beta   90.00
_cell.angle_gamma   90.00
#
_symmetry.space_group_name_H-M   'P 1'
#
loop_
_entity.id
_entity.type
_entity.pdbx_description
1 polymer ?
#
loop_
_entity_poly.entity_id
_entity_poly.type
_entity_poly.pdbx_seq_one_letter_code
_entity_poly.pdbx_strand_id
1 'polypeptide(L)'
;MHDDLRAQQFTLARHIRDPGRHAPPPRIEARRLKVYRELFFNNVESLLSSGFPVIRETLGEAKWKSLVQAFFSQHRSRTPLFPQMTQEFVDYVEARAGAAGIPAWLPELAHYEWI
;
A
#
# COMPACT_ATOMS: atom_id res chain seq x y z
N MET A 1 -15.30 20.88 17.97
CA MET A 1 -15.68 19.46 18.12
C MET A 1 -15.44 18.63 16.84
N HIS A 2 -15.52 19.19 15.63
CA HIS A 2 -15.24 18.47 14.38
C HIS A 2 -13.74 18.20 14.10
N ASP A 3 -12.85 19.09 14.56
CA ASP A 3 -11.40 18.92 14.33
C ASP A 3 -10.79 17.75 15.10
N ASP A 4 -11.38 17.36 16.25
CA ASP A 4 -10.88 16.26 17.09
C ASP A 4 -11.13 14.88 16.44
N LEU A 5 -12.33 14.63 15.93
CA LEU A 5 -12.64 13.37 15.24
C LEU A 5 -11.78 13.20 13.98
N ARG A 6 -11.61 14.28 13.21
CA ARG A 6 -10.74 14.25 12.02
C ARG A 6 -9.31 13.91 12.41
N ALA A 7 -8.75 14.59 13.41
CA ALA A 7 -7.39 14.31 13.89
C ALA A 7 -7.23 12.85 14.37
N GLN A 8 -8.23 12.30 15.07
CA GLN A 8 -8.23 10.90 15.52
C GLN A 8 -8.26 9.92 14.35
N GLN A 9 -9.13 10.14 13.36
CA GLN A 9 -9.21 9.31 12.15
C GLN A 9 -7.90 9.33 11.35
N PHE A 10 -7.28 10.50 11.18
CA PHE A 10 -5.99 10.61 10.50
C PHE A 10 -4.85 9.94 11.29
N THR A 11 -4.86 10.04 12.62
CA THR A 11 -3.87 9.35 13.48
C THR A 11 -3.98 7.84 13.32
N LEU A 12 -5.20 7.30 13.40
CA LEU A 12 -5.46 5.87 13.18
C LEU A 12 -5.03 5.43 11.78
N ALA A 13 -5.44 6.15 10.72
CA ALA A 13 -5.12 5.80 9.34
C ALA A 13 -3.60 5.81 9.07
N ARG A 14 -2.88 6.81 9.61
CA ARG A 14 -1.42 6.89 9.52
C ARG A 14 -0.75 5.71 10.23
N HIS A 15 -1.17 5.40 11.45
CA HIS A 15 -0.63 4.26 12.20
C HIS A 15 -0.91 2.91 11.52
N ILE A 16 -2.09 2.74 10.92
CA ILE A 16 -2.43 1.52 10.17
C ILE A 16 -1.49 1.34 8.98
N ARG A 17 -1.18 2.42 8.25
CA ARG A 17 -0.35 2.39 7.03
C ARG A 17 1.14 2.28 7.29
N ASP A 18 1.65 3.02 8.29
CA ASP A 18 3.06 3.06 8.64
C ASP A 18 3.25 3.11 10.18
N PRO A 19 3.11 1.96 10.86
CA PRO A 19 3.18 1.88 12.32
C PRO A 19 4.59 2.14 12.88
N GLY A 20 5.63 2.01 12.05
CA GLY A 20 7.01 2.29 12.45
C GLY A 20 7.31 3.79 12.52
N ARG A 21 6.62 4.59 11.69
CA ARG A 21 6.79 6.05 11.66
C ARG A 21 5.70 6.84 12.39
N HIS A 22 4.59 6.20 12.76
CA HIS A 22 3.46 6.86 13.40
C HIS A 22 3.05 6.18 14.69
N ALA A 23 2.98 6.95 15.77
CA ALA A 23 2.54 6.45 17.07
C ALA A 23 1.10 5.93 17.02
N PRO A 24 0.76 4.89 17.81
CA PRO A 24 -0.61 4.40 17.90
C PRO A 24 -1.53 5.46 18.50
N PRO A 25 -2.81 5.51 18.07
CA PRO A 25 -3.79 6.36 18.72
C PRO A 25 -3.93 5.99 20.20
N PRO A 26 -4.05 6.99 21.11
CA PRO A 26 -4.17 6.73 22.53
C PRO A 26 -5.46 5.95 22.83
N ARG A 27 -5.45 5.16 23.91
CA ARG A 27 -6.62 4.41 24.41
C ARG A 27 -7.14 3.29 23.49
N ILE A 28 -6.37 2.86 22.48
CA ILE A 28 -6.65 1.65 21.70
C ILE A 28 -5.61 0.58 22.00
N GLU A 29 -6.07 -0.64 22.30
CA GLU A 29 -5.21 -1.79 22.55
C GLU A 29 -4.38 -2.17 21.31
N ALA A 30 -3.08 -2.42 21.51
CA ALA A 30 -2.16 -2.80 20.44
C ALA A 30 -2.62 -4.06 19.68
N ARG A 31 -3.27 -5.02 20.36
CA ARG A 31 -3.82 -6.22 19.72
C ARG A 31 -4.89 -5.89 18.68
N ARG A 32 -5.78 -4.94 18.97
CA ARG A 32 -6.84 -4.51 18.04
C ARG A 32 -6.23 -3.78 16.84
N LEU A 33 -5.26 -2.89 17.10
CA LEU A 33 -4.54 -2.18 16.04
C LEU A 33 -3.83 -3.14 15.09
N LYS A 34 -3.22 -4.22 15.63
CA LYS A 34 -2.59 -5.27 14.81
C LYS A 34 -3.59 -5.91 13.85
N VAL A 35 -4.79 -6.28 14.32
CA VAL A 35 -5.84 -6.86 13.47
C VAL A 35 -6.22 -5.91 12.34
N TYR A 36 -6.44 -4.63 12.61
CA TYR A 36 -6.75 -3.66 11.57
C TYR A 36 -5.61 -3.51 10.57
N ARG A 37 -4.37 -3.41 11.03
CA ARG A 37 -3.18 -3.32 10.17
C ARG A 37 -3.10 -4.51 9.20
N GLU A 38 -3.20 -5.72 9.72
CA GLU A 38 -3.11 -6.95 8.93
C GLU A 38 -4.28 -7.03 7.94
N LEU A 39 -5.51 -6.75 8.37
CA LEU A 39 -6.68 -6.78 7.49
C LEU A 39 -6.55 -5.82 6.31
N PHE A 40 -6.19 -4.55 6.57
CA PHE A 40 -6.07 -3.55 5.51
C PHE A 40 -4.91 -3.86 4.55
N PHE A 41 -3.75 -4.25 5.09
CA PHE A 41 -2.62 -4.61 4.26
C PHE A 41 -2.93 -5.84 3.40
N ASN A 42 -3.50 -6.90 3.98
CA ASN A 42 -3.83 -8.12 3.26
C ASN A 42 -4.87 -7.87 2.15
N ASN A 43 -5.84 -6.97 2.37
CA ASN A 43 -6.80 -6.60 1.32
C ASN A 43 -6.12 -5.92 0.13
N VAL A 44 -5.17 -5.00 0.38
CA VAL A 44 -4.42 -4.33 -0.69
C VAL A 44 -3.47 -5.30 -1.38
N GLU A 45 -2.76 -6.13 -0.61
CA GLU A 45 -1.84 -7.13 -1.14
C GLU A 45 -2.57 -8.16 -2.01
N SER A 46 -3.75 -8.62 -1.58
CA SER A 46 -4.57 -9.55 -2.36
C SER A 46 -5.09 -8.92 -3.64
N LEU A 47 -5.56 -7.67 -3.58
CA LEU A 47 -5.98 -6.91 -4.77
C LEU A 47 -4.84 -6.81 -5.78
N LEU A 48 -3.69 -6.32 -5.36
CA LEU A 48 -2.54 -6.14 -6.25
C LEU A 48 -1.99 -7.47 -6.75
N SER A 49 -2.02 -8.53 -5.92
CA SER A 49 -1.57 -9.86 -6.35
C SER A 49 -2.46 -10.44 -7.44
N SER A 50 -3.76 -10.15 -7.39
CA SER A 50 -4.69 -10.56 -8.44
C SER A 50 -4.53 -9.75 -9.74
N GLY A 51 -4.16 -8.47 -9.63
CA GLY A 51 -3.95 -7.59 -10.78
C GLY A 51 -2.57 -7.69 -11.45
N PHE A 52 -1.55 -8.16 -10.71
CA PHE A 52 -0.16 -8.21 -11.18
C PHE A 52 0.53 -9.56 -10.85
N PRO A 53 -0.07 -10.71 -11.26
CA PRO A 53 0.46 -12.03 -10.95
C PRO A 53 1.88 -12.28 -11.51
N VAL A 54 2.20 -11.79 -12.70
CA VAL A 54 3.50 -11.99 -13.35
C VAL A 54 4.59 -11.17 -12.66
N ILE A 55 4.32 -9.92 -12.30
CA ILE A 55 5.24 -9.11 -11.48
C ILE A 55 5.51 -9.80 -10.15
N ARG A 56 4.45 -10.26 -9.45
CA ARG A 56 4.59 -10.96 -8.17
C ARG A 56 5.48 -12.19 -8.28
N GLU A 57 5.27 -13.01 -9.31
CA GLU A 57 6.08 -14.20 -9.58
C GLU A 57 7.55 -13.82 -9.90
N THR A 58 7.75 -12.86 -10.79
CA THR A 58 9.07 -12.43 -11.26
C THR A 58 9.91 -11.78 -10.16
N LEU A 59 9.29 -11.00 -9.27
CA LEU A 59 9.98 -10.39 -8.12
C LEU A 59 10.25 -11.39 -6.99
N GLY A 60 9.39 -12.40 -6.86
CA GLY A 60 9.35 -13.29 -5.69
C GLY A 60 8.71 -12.63 -4.46
N GLU A 61 8.26 -13.45 -3.51
CA GLU A 61 7.38 -13.05 -2.41
C GLU A 61 7.95 -11.90 -1.55
N ALA A 62 9.24 -11.95 -1.21
CA ALA A 62 9.85 -10.95 -0.33
C ALA A 62 9.91 -9.56 -0.97
N LYS A 63 10.35 -9.47 -2.24
CA LYS A 63 10.44 -8.20 -2.96
C LYS A 63 9.04 -7.66 -3.28
N TRP A 64 8.11 -8.55 -3.67
CA TRP A 64 6.71 -8.22 -3.87
C TRP A 64 6.08 -7.59 -2.62
N LYS A 65 6.16 -8.27 -1.46
CA LYS A 65 5.63 -7.74 -0.19
C LYS A 65 6.26 -6.42 0.19
N SER A 66 7.58 -6.25 -0.02
CA SER A 66 8.26 -4.98 0.24
C SER A 66 7.77 -3.86 -0.67
N LEU A 67 7.51 -4.14 -1.95
CA LEU A 67 6.98 -3.18 -2.91
C LEU A 67 5.55 -2.76 -2.54
N VAL A 68 4.68 -3.74 -2.22
CA VAL A 68 3.30 -3.46 -1.76
C VAL A 68 3.30 -2.67 -0.46
N GLN A 69 4.18 -2.99 0.50
CA GLN A 69 4.33 -2.24 1.75
C GLN A 69 4.75 -0.78 1.48
N ALA A 70 5.68 -0.57 0.54
CA ALA A 70 6.12 0.76 0.15
C ALA A 70 4.99 1.55 -0.53
N PHE A 71 4.23 0.92 -1.42
CA PHE A 71 3.03 1.50 -2.02
C PHE A 71 2.00 1.84 -0.94
N PHE A 72 1.61 0.88 -0.09
CA PHE A 72 0.57 1.05 0.94
C PHE A 72 0.88 2.15 1.96
N SER A 73 2.16 2.32 2.33
CA SER A 73 2.58 3.32 3.31
C SER A 73 2.75 4.72 2.72
N GLN A 74 3.27 4.83 1.49
CA GLN A 74 3.65 6.11 0.89
C GLN A 74 2.56 6.68 -0.02
N HIS A 75 1.83 5.81 -0.71
CA HIS A 75 0.83 6.23 -1.65
C HIS A 75 -0.47 6.59 -0.93
N ARG A 76 -0.93 7.81 -1.16
CA ARG A 76 -2.27 8.23 -0.73
C ARG A 76 -3.20 7.98 -1.89
N SER A 77 -3.97 6.89 -1.81
CA SER A 77 -5.01 6.64 -2.79
C SER A 77 -5.95 7.83 -2.91
N ARG A 78 -6.11 8.28 -4.15
CA ARG A 78 -6.90 9.46 -4.53
C ARG A 78 -8.35 9.07 -4.80
N THR A 79 -8.60 7.77 -4.92
CA THR A 79 -9.91 7.19 -5.14
C THR A 79 -10.25 6.11 -4.10
N PRO A 80 -11.51 6.01 -3.67
CA PRO A 80 -12.00 4.87 -2.89
C PRO A 80 -12.30 3.64 -3.76
N LEU A 81 -12.19 3.73 -5.10
CA LEU A 81 -12.60 2.68 -6.03
C LEU A 81 -11.46 1.67 -6.25
N PHE A 82 -11.68 0.42 -5.86
CA PHE A 82 -10.72 -0.68 -5.97
C PHE A 82 -10.14 -0.89 -7.38
N PRO A 83 -10.93 -0.85 -8.48
CA PRO A 83 -10.38 -0.99 -9.83
C PRO A 83 -9.40 0.12 -10.23
N GLN A 84 -9.47 1.29 -9.58
CA GLN A 84 -8.57 2.41 -9.84
C GLN A 84 -7.30 2.32 -8.97
N MET A 85 -7.29 1.49 -7.91
CA MET A 85 -6.08 1.27 -7.11
C MET A 85 -5.00 0.51 -7.88
N THR A 86 -5.37 -0.37 -8.82
CA THR A 86 -4.37 -1.04 -9.68
C THR A 86 -3.71 -0.05 -10.62
N GLN A 87 -4.47 0.89 -11.19
CA GLN A 87 -3.91 1.99 -11.99
C GLN A 87 -2.97 2.88 -11.15
N GLU A 88 -3.39 3.24 -9.94
CA GLU A 88 -2.52 4.00 -9.02
C GLU A 88 -1.22 3.27 -8.66
N PHE A 89 -1.23 1.94 -8.64
CA PHE A 89 -0.01 1.15 -8.45
C PHE A 89 0.92 1.22 -9.66
N VAL A 90 0.38 1.20 -10.87
CA VAL A 90 1.15 1.42 -12.11
C VAL A 90 1.81 2.80 -12.06
N ASP A 91 1.04 3.86 -11.81
CA ASP A 91 1.55 5.23 -11.69
C ASP A 91 2.65 5.34 -10.61
N TYR A 92 2.48 4.64 -9.49
CA TYR A 92 3.46 4.61 -8.39
C TYR A 92 4.79 3.95 -8.81
N VAL A 93 4.72 2.84 -9.56
CA VAL A 93 5.91 2.15 -10.06
C VAL A 93 6.60 3.00 -11.11
N GLU A 94 5.86 3.59 -12.04
CA GLU A 94 6.38 4.46 -13.10
C GLU A 94 7.10 5.68 -12.51
N ALA A 95 6.51 6.34 -11.51
CA ALA A 95 7.12 7.47 -10.81
C ALA A 95 8.42 7.12 -10.08
N ARG A 96 8.73 5.83 -9.90
CA ARG A 96 9.94 5.32 -9.24
C ARG A 96 10.87 4.58 -10.21
N ALA A 97 10.64 4.69 -11.51
CA ALA A 97 11.55 4.15 -12.52
C ALA A 97 12.98 4.64 -12.26
N GLY A 98 13.94 3.71 -12.27
CA GLY A 98 15.36 3.99 -11.98
C GLY A 98 15.71 4.18 -10.50
N ALA A 99 14.75 4.16 -9.57
CA ALA A 99 15.04 4.18 -8.15
C ALA A 99 15.66 2.86 -7.67
N ALA A 100 16.47 2.93 -6.60
CA ALA A 100 17.04 1.74 -5.98
C ALA A 100 15.93 0.76 -5.53
N GLY A 101 16.07 -0.51 -5.94
CA GLY A 101 15.10 -1.57 -5.62
C GLY A 101 13.94 -1.70 -6.61
N ILE A 102 13.85 -0.83 -7.63
CA ILE A 102 12.92 -0.95 -8.75
C ILE A 102 13.69 -1.48 -9.97
N PRO A 103 13.42 -2.73 -10.42
CA PRO A 103 14.02 -3.25 -11.65
C PRO A 103 13.63 -2.41 -12.85
N ALA A 104 14.55 -2.26 -13.81
CA ALA A 104 14.34 -1.43 -15.00
C ALA A 104 13.15 -1.85 -15.87
N TRP A 105 12.73 -3.12 -15.81
CA TRP A 105 11.60 -3.68 -16.55
C TRP A 105 10.25 -3.56 -15.84
N LEU A 106 10.25 -3.17 -14.56
CA LEU A 106 9.07 -3.25 -13.71
C LEU A 106 7.96 -2.26 -14.13
N PRO A 107 8.26 -0.99 -14.51
CA PRO A 107 7.23 -0.08 -15.00
C PRO A 107 6.51 -0.60 -16.24
N GLU A 108 7.27 -1.03 -17.26
CA GLU A 108 6.72 -1.52 -18.52
C GLU A 108 5.87 -2.78 -18.32
N LEU A 109 6.32 -3.70 -17.45
CA LEU A 109 5.54 -4.89 -17.11
C LEU A 109 4.25 -4.54 -16.34
N ALA A 110 4.29 -3.53 -15.46
CA ALA A 110 3.12 -3.07 -14.74
C ALA A 110 2.07 -2.48 -15.67
N HIS A 111 2.49 -1.68 -16.66
CA HIS A 111 1.58 -1.20 -17.71
C HIS A 111 0.99 -2.36 -18.52
N TYR A 112 1.80 -3.37 -18.85
CA TYR A 112 1.35 -4.52 -19.65
C TYR A 112 0.32 -5.38 -18.93
N GLU A 113 0.53 -5.71 -17.64
CA GLU A 113 -0.44 -6.52 -16.87
C GLU A 113 -1.74 -5.77 -16.54
N TRP A 114 -1.73 -4.45 -16.58
CA TRP A 114 -2.90 -3.62 -16.27
C TRP A 114 -3.89 -3.48 -17.45
N ILE A 115 -3.42 -3.61 -18.70
CA ILE A 115 -4.22 -3.50 -19.94
C ILE A 115 -4.98 -4.80 -20.20
#